data_AF-A0A452YHR7-F1
#
_entry.id   AF-A0A452YHR7-F1
#
_cell.length_a   1.000
_cell.length_b   1.000
_cell.length_c   1.000
_cell.angle_alpha   90.00
_cell.angle_beta   90.00
_cell.angle_gamma   90.00
#
_symmetry.space_group_name_H-M   'P 1'
#
loop_
_entity.id
_entity.type
_entity.pdbx_description
1 polymer ?
#
loop_
_entity_poly.entity_id
_entity_poly.type
_entity_poly.pdbx_seq_one_letter_code
_entity_poly.pdbx_strand_id
1 'polypeptide(L)'
;MEIRCPDGGDGGRKKEFPATHEEIHPTAILSVVANLTPWSDHNQSPRNMYQCQMAKQTMGFCGQALKYRTDVKAFHLQTPQSPIVRTATYKKYHMDEFPSGTNAIVAVLSYTGYDMEDAMILNKSAVDRGMFRGDIFQTECIDLSAKRTENVPEIFAKSPLSRDTDNVIDSDGLPRVGETVVPYEQYYSIYNTLTGAIRPVRLKGTEPAAIDYVALNGTN
;
A
#
# COMPACT_ATOMS: atom_id res chain seq x y z
N MET A 1 -1.91 2.96 -28.31
CA MET A 1 -2.86 2.53 -29.35
C MET A 1 -3.05 3.69 -30.31
N GLU A 2 -2.24 3.75 -31.36
CA GLU A 2 -2.74 4.31 -32.61
C GLU A 2 -3.55 3.16 -33.21
N ILE A 3 -4.89 3.25 -33.15
CA ILE A 3 -5.73 2.27 -33.83
C ILE A 3 -5.57 2.57 -35.32
N ARG A 4 -4.58 1.95 -35.96
CA ARG A 4 -4.43 1.94 -37.41
C ARG A 4 -5.12 0.70 -37.96
N CYS A 5 -5.83 0.87 -39.05
CA CYS A 5 -6.38 -0.25 -39.78
C CYS A 5 -5.24 -1.21 -40.19
N PRO A 6 -5.49 -2.54 -40.26
CA PRO A 6 -4.47 -3.55 -40.60
C PRO A 6 -3.81 -3.38 -41.98
N ASP A 7 -4.32 -2.47 -42.81
CA ASP A 7 -3.85 -2.16 -44.16
C ASP A 7 -2.69 -1.15 -44.19
N GLY A 8 -2.26 -0.62 -43.03
CA GLY A 8 -1.10 0.27 -42.92
C GLY A 8 -1.27 1.63 -43.61
N GLY A 9 -2.46 1.94 -44.10
CA GLY A 9 -2.81 3.26 -44.60
C GLY A 9 -3.33 4.17 -43.49
N ASP A 10 -3.42 5.47 -43.76
CA ASP A 10 -4.03 6.48 -42.86
C ASP A 10 -5.54 6.28 -42.65
N GLY A 11 -6.09 5.09 -42.96
CA GLY A 11 -7.42 4.61 -42.58
C GLY A 11 -8.63 5.45 -43.03
N GLY A 12 -8.40 6.59 -43.67
CA GLY A 12 -9.44 7.48 -44.14
C GLY A 12 -10.25 6.81 -45.25
N ARG A 13 -11.55 6.65 -45.02
CA ARG A 13 -12.50 6.24 -46.06
C ARG A 13 -12.34 7.15 -47.29
N LYS A 14 -12.11 6.58 -48.47
CA LYS A 14 -12.01 7.30 -49.76
C LYS A 14 -13.31 7.96 -50.23
N LYS A 15 -14.44 7.73 -49.55
CA LYS A 15 -15.74 8.36 -49.83
C LYS A 15 -16.14 9.23 -48.64
N GLU A 16 -16.56 10.46 -48.92
CA GLU A 16 -17.19 11.35 -47.96
C GLU A 16 -18.38 10.62 -47.29
N PHE A 17 -18.19 10.27 -46.03
CA PHE A 17 -19.25 9.78 -45.16
C PHE A 17 -19.82 11.01 -44.44
N PRO A 18 -21.14 11.14 -44.22
CA PRO A 18 -21.71 12.27 -43.51
C PRO A 18 -21.49 12.11 -42.00
N ALA A 19 -20.24 12.05 -41.55
CA ALA A 19 -19.88 12.21 -40.15
C ALA A 19 -19.70 13.70 -39.88
N THR A 20 -20.51 14.26 -38.98
CA THR A 20 -20.35 15.65 -38.53
C THR A 20 -19.21 15.81 -37.53
N HIS A 21 -18.75 14.70 -36.93
CA HIS A 21 -17.73 14.66 -35.88
C HIS A 21 -16.85 13.42 -36.02
N GLU A 22 -15.63 13.51 -35.48
CA GLU A 22 -14.64 12.43 -35.36
C GLU A 22 -14.04 12.44 -33.95
N GLU A 23 -13.66 11.27 -33.44
CA GLU A 23 -12.98 11.15 -32.16
C GLU A 23 -11.59 11.82 -32.21
N ILE A 24 -11.30 12.70 -31.27
CA ILE A 24 -10.00 13.39 -31.20
C ILE A 24 -8.86 12.40 -30.97
N HIS A 25 -9.11 11.37 -30.16
CA HIS A 25 -8.15 10.30 -29.91
C HIS A 25 -8.87 9.00 -29.56
N PRO A 26 -8.53 7.86 -30.20
CA PRO A 26 -9.27 6.61 -30.03
C PRO A 26 -9.23 6.07 -28.60
N THR A 27 -8.20 6.43 -27.81
CA THR A 27 -8.09 5.98 -26.40
C THR A 27 -8.89 6.82 -25.41
N ALA A 28 -9.54 7.90 -25.87
CA ALA A 28 -10.37 8.75 -25.02
C ALA A 28 -11.58 7.99 -24.46
N ILE A 29 -12.01 6.92 -25.11
CA ILE A 29 -13.10 6.04 -24.66
C ILE A 29 -12.73 5.21 -23.42
N LEU A 30 -11.44 5.06 -23.10
CA LEU A 30 -10.95 4.20 -22.03
C LEU A 30 -10.75 4.99 -20.73
N SER A 31 -10.95 4.30 -19.60
CA SER A 31 -10.66 4.86 -18.28
C SER A 31 -9.16 5.12 -18.10
N VAL A 32 -8.80 5.91 -17.09
CA VAL A 32 -7.40 6.19 -16.74
C VAL A 32 -6.62 4.88 -16.56
N VAL A 33 -7.14 3.95 -15.76
CA VAL A 33 -6.48 2.66 -15.46
C VAL A 33 -6.41 1.76 -16.70
N ALA A 34 -7.48 1.70 -17.50
CA ALA A 34 -7.48 0.91 -18.74
C ALA A 34 -6.41 1.42 -19.72
N ASN A 35 -6.25 2.74 -19.80
CA ASN A 35 -5.24 3.41 -20.62
C ASN A 35 -3.79 3.20 -20.16
N LEU A 36 -3.54 2.64 -18.97
CA LEU A 36 -2.20 2.29 -18.51
C LEU A 36 -1.79 0.89 -18.96
N THR A 37 -2.72 0.05 -19.43
CA THR A 37 -2.41 -1.31 -19.88
C THR A 37 -1.70 -1.25 -21.25
N PRO A 38 -0.44 -1.71 -21.35
CA PRO A 38 0.27 -1.73 -22.63
C PRO A 38 -0.38 -2.76 -23.57
N TRP A 39 -0.52 -2.39 -24.86
CA TRP A 39 -1.10 -3.25 -25.91
C TRP A 39 -2.41 -3.95 -25.52
N SER A 40 -3.32 -3.22 -24.88
CA SER A 40 -4.62 -3.78 -24.45
C SER A 40 -5.46 -4.35 -25.60
N ASP A 41 -5.22 -3.90 -26.84
CA ASP A 41 -5.81 -4.41 -28.08
C ASP A 41 -5.36 -5.83 -28.45
N HIS A 42 -4.22 -6.29 -27.93
CA HIS A 42 -3.70 -7.65 -28.16
C HIS A 42 -4.19 -8.66 -27.10
N ASN A 43 -4.91 -8.18 -26.08
CA ASN A 43 -5.41 -8.99 -24.99
C ASN A 43 -6.89 -9.31 -25.19
N GLN A 44 -7.32 -10.48 -24.72
CA GLN A 44 -8.74 -10.78 -24.61
C GLN A 44 -9.40 -9.81 -23.61
N SER A 45 -10.59 -9.28 -23.95
CA SER A 45 -11.30 -8.27 -23.15
C SER A 45 -11.39 -8.57 -21.63
N PRO A 46 -11.69 -9.81 -21.18
CA PRO A 46 -11.71 -10.12 -19.75
C PRO A 46 -10.37 -9.88 -19.04
N ARG A 47 -9.23 -10.09 -19.72
CA ARG A 47 -7.89 -9.86 -19.15
C ARG A 47 -7.63 -8.38 -18.87
N ASN A 48 -8.09 -7.50 -19.76
CA ASN A 48 -8.00 -6.06 -19.53
C ASN A 48 -8.87 -5.62 -18.34
N MET A 49 -10.04 -6.22 -18.19
CA MET A 49 -10.93 -5.97 -17.04
C MET A 49 -10.27 -6.43 -15.73
N TYR A 50 -9.70 -7.64 -15.70
CA TYR A 50 -8.96 -8.14 -14.53
C TYR A 50 -7.78 -7.24 -14.18
N GLN A 51 -7.00 -6.81 -15.17
CA GLN A 51 -5.87 -5.91 -14.93
C GLN A 51 -6.31 -4.59 -14.28
N CYS A 52 -7.44 -4.02 -14.72
CA CYS A 52 -7.98 -2.81 -14.09
C CYS A 52 -8.39 -3.01 -12.63
N GLN A 53 -8.84 -4.22 -12.26
CA GLN A 53 -9.16 -4.56 -10.88
C GLN A 53 -7.88 -4.75 -10.05
N MET A 54 -6.93 -5.53 -10.56
CA MET A 54 -5.67 -5.83 -9.87
C MET A 54 -4.79 -4.59 -9.69
N ALA A 55 -4.74 -3.70 -10.68
CA ALA A 55 -3.99 -2.45 -10.60
C ALA A 55 -4.46 -1.53 -9.47
N LYS A 56 -5.71 -1.66 -8.99
CA LYS A 56 -6.22 -0.89 -7.84
C LYS A 56 -5.86 -1.52 -6.49
N GLN A 57 -5.46 -2.78 -6.48
CA GLN A 57 -5.12 -3.55 -5.28
C GLN A 57 -3.61 -3.73 -5.09
N THR A 58 -2.81 -3.43 -6.13
CA THR A 58 -1.36 -3.55 -6.06
C THR A 58 -0.79 -2.68 -4.95
N MET A 59 0.23 -3.20 -4.25
CA MET A 59 1.05 -2.39 -3.36
C MET A 59 1.94 -1.50 -4.21
N GLY A 60 1.74 -0.19 -4.11
CA GLY A 60 2.55 0.80 -4.82
C GLY A 60 3.23 1.77 -3.86
N PHE A 61 3.78 2.83 -4.43
CA PHE A 61 4.25 3.96 -3.65
C PHE A 61 3.04 4.76 -3.11
N CYS A 62 2.68 4.55 -1.83
CA CYS A 62 1.49 5.14 -1.20
C CYS A 62 1.47 6.68 -1.22
N GLY A 63 2.64 7.32 -1.10
CA GLY A 63 2.74 8.77 -1.12
C GLY A 63 4.01 9.29 -0.48
N GLN A 64 4.38 10.52 -0.85
CA GLN A 64 5.62 11.16 -0.38
C GLN A 64 5.52 11.63 1.08
N ALA A 65 4.35 12.09 1.50
CA ALA A 65 4.11 12.64 2.84
C ALA A 65 3.65 11.59 3.86
N LEU A 66 4.10 10.33 3.74
CA LEU A 66 3.66 9.22 4.61
C LEU A 66 3.92 9.51 6.10
N LYS A 67 5.05 10.17 6.41
CA LYS A 67 5.42 10.60 7.77
C LYS A 67 4.39 11.50 8.46
N TYR A 68 3.57 12.22 7.69
CA TYR A 68 2.58 13.16 8.23
C TYR A 68 1.14 12.64 8.11
N ARG A 69 0.97 11.37 7.71
CA ARG A 69 -0.34 10.75 7.51
C ARG A 69 -0.61 9.72 8.59
N THR A 70 -1.86 9.69 9.03
CA THR A 70 -2.35 8.77 10.06
C THR A 70 -3.43 7.85 9.46
N ASP A 71 -3.12 7.23 8.33
CA ASP A 71 -4.05 6.32 7.67
C ASP A 71 -4.20 5.03 8.49
N VAL A 72 -5.40 4.43 8.49
CA VAL A 72 -5.68 3.20 9.28
C VAL A 72 -4.78 2.05 8.83
N LYS A 73 -4.63 1.86 7.51
CA LYS A 73 -3.69 0.92 6.89
C LYS A 73 -3.16 1.50 5.59
N ALA A 74 -1.85 1.45 5.40
CA ALA A 74 -1.18 1.85 4.15
C ALA A 74 -0.14 0.81 3.73
N PHE A 75 -0.02 0.59 2.42
CA PHE A 75 0.83 -0.44 1.82
C PHE A 75 1.91 0.20 0.95
N HIS A 76 3.16 0.19 1.40
CA HIS A 76 4.24 0.90 0.72
C HIS A 76 5.22 -0.06 0.06
N LEU A 77 5.38 0.01 -1.26
CA LEU A 77 6.44 -0.71 -1.97
C LEU A 77 7.77 0.05 -1.82
N GLN A 78 8.84 -0.63 -1.37
CA GLN A 78 10.12 0.00 -1.05
C GLN A 78 10.93 0.41 -2.28
N THR A 79 10.99 -0.46 -3.29
CA THR A 79 11.80 -0.25 -4.50
C THR A 79 10.96 -0.30 -5.77
N PRO A 80 9.98 0.62 -5.91
CA PRO A 80 9.20 0.69 -7.13
C PRO A 80 10.06 1.22 -8.27
N GLN A 81 9.78 0.77 -9.49
CA GLN A 81 10.45 1.22 -10.69
C GLN A 81 9.43 1.72 -11.70
N SER A 82 9.83 2.71 -12.48
CA SER A 82 9.02 3.10 -13.62
C SER A 82 9.10 2.03 -14.71
N PRO A 83 7.97 1.63 -15.33
CA PRO A 83 7.95 0.55 -16.30
C PRO A 83 8.76 0.91 -17.55
N ILE A 84 9.45 -0.07 -18.15
CA ILE A 84 10.20 0.16 -19.40
C ILE A 84 9.22 0.45 -20.56
N VAL A 85 8.14 -0.32 -20.64
CA VAL A 85 7.06 -0.12 -21.61
C VAL A 85 6.01 0.80 -20.99
N ARG A 86 5.80 1.97 -21.59
CA ARG A 86 4.86 2.99 -21.09
C ARG A 86 3.86 3.40 -22.16
N THR A 87 2.66 3.75 -21.75
CA THR A 87 1.67 4.41 -22.62
C THR A 87 1.89 5.92 -22.61
N ALA A 88 1.46 6.63 -23.65
CA ALA A 88 1.54 8.11 -23.68
C ALA A 88 0.77 8.75 -22.52
N THR A 89 -0.32 8.12 -22.10
CA THR A 89 -1.13 8.51 -20.94
C THR A 89 -0.39 8.37 -19.61
N TYR A 90 0.49 7.37 -19.45
CA TYR A 90 1.33 7.21 -18.25
C TYR A 90 2.15 8.47 -17.97
N LYS A 91 2.78 9.03 -19.01
CA LYS A 91 3.54 10.29 -18.93
C LYS A 91 2.62 11.49 -18.72
N LYS A 92 1.47 11.54 -19.41
CA LYS A 92 0.48 12.62 -19.28
C LYS A 92 -0.05 12.76 -17.84
N TYR A 93 -0.23 11.65 -17.14
CA TYR A 93 -0.73 11.62 -15.77
C TYR A 93 0.37 11.63 -14.70
N HIS A 94 1.64 11.79 -15.09
CA HIS A 94 2.77 11.83 -14.16
C HIS A 94 2.82 10.62 -13.19
N MET A 95 2.49 9.43 -13.71
CA MET A 95 2.48 8.19 -12.92
C MET A 95 3.87 7.79 -12.39
N ASP A 96 4.93 8.41 -12.92
CA ASP A 96 6.30 8.30 -12.43
C ASP A 96 6.46 8.80 -10.98
N GLU A 97 5.57 9.68 -10.49
CA GLU A 97 5.59 10.14 -9.08
C GLU A 97 5.08 9.08 -8.10
N PHE A 98 4.23 8.16 -8.57
CA PHE A 98 3.61 7.10 -7.77
C PHE A 98 3.74 5.74 -8.47
N PRO A 99 4.97 5.23 -8.65
CA PRO A 99 5.20 3.95 -9.32
C PRO A 99 4.62 2.79 -8.49
N SER A 100 3.98 1.84 -9.17
CA SER A 100 3.14 0.80 -8.55
C SER A 100 3.62 -0.64 -8.81
N GLY A 101 4.87 -0.81 -9.24
CA GLY A 101 5.46 -2.10 -9.53
C GLY A 101 6.97 -2.02 -9.76
N THR A 102 7.57 -3.10 -10.24
CA THR A 102 9.00 -3.17 -10.58
C THR A 102 9.20 -3.96 -11.88
N ASN A 103 10.28 -3.68 -12.62
CA ASN A 103 10.58 -4.40 -13.84
C ASN A 103 11.28 -5.72 -13.50
N ALA A 104 10.60 -6.84 -13.76
CA ALA A 104 11.14 -8.18 -13.53
C ALA A 104 11.58 -8.83 -14.85
N ILE A 105 12.63 -9.64 -14.81
CA ILE A 105 12.99 -10.54 -15.92
C ILE A 105 12.08 -11.77 -15.82
N VAL A 106 11.20 -11.93 -16.79
CA VAL A 106 10.24 -13.05 -16.84
C VAL A 106 10.75 -14.09 -17.84
N ALA A 107 10.78 -15.35 -17.42
CA ALA A 107 11.13 -16.48 -18.27
C ALA A 107 9.93 -17.42 -18.39
N VAL A 108 9.43 -17.65 -19.61
CA VAL A 108 8.28 -18.53 -19.87
C VAL A 108 8.83 -19.91 -20.23
N LEU A 109 8.87 -20.80 -19.25
CA LEU A 109 9.43 -22.15 -19.39
C LEU A 109 8.84 -23.07 -18.32
N SER A 110 8.71 -24.35 -18.64
CA SER A 110 8.35 -25.40 -17.68
C SER A 110 9.63 -26.11 -17.24
N TYR A 111 10.09 -25.85 -16.00
CA TYR A 111 11.36 -26.42 -15.51
C TYR A 111 11.25 -27.08 -14.14
N THR A 112 10.65 -26.40 -13.16
CA THR A 112 10.67 -26.89 -11.78
C THR A 112 9.51 -27.83 -11.45
N GLY A 113 8.39 -27.73 -12.19
CA GLY A 113 7.16 -28.47 -11.90
C GLY A 113 6.34 -27.88 -10.75
N TYR A 114 6.78 -26.80 -10.10
CA TYR A 114 6.03 -26.07 -9.06
C TYR A 114 5.29 -24.85 -9.63
N ASP A 115 5.44 -24.60 -10.92
CA ASP A 115 4.83 -23.53 -11.73
C ASP A 115 3.58 -24.01 -12.48
N MET A 116 2.85 -24.98 -11.92
CA MET A 116 1.61 -25.50 -12.52
C MET A 116 0.42 -24.55 -12.27
N GLU A 117 -0.54 -24.58 -13.18
CA GLU A 117 -1.72 -23.69 -13.18
C GLU A 117 -1.33 -22.21 -13.29
N ASP A 118 -1.73 -21.38 -12.32
CA ASP A 118 -1.45 -19.95 -12.24
C ASP A 118 -0.33 -19.64 -11.22
N ALA A 119 0.43 -20.67 -10.79
CA ALA A 119 1.54 -20.48 -9.87
C ALA A 119 2.76 -19.89 -10.57
N MET A 120 3.49 -19.02 -9.87
CA MET A 120 4.72 -18.42 -10.35
C MET A 120 5.85 -18.62 -9.34
N ILE A 121 7.08 -18.70 -9.85
CA ILE A 121 8.26 -18.94 -9.04
C ILE A 121 9.13 -17.68 -9.04
N LEU A 122 9.55 -17.29 -7.85
CA LEU A 122 10.44 -16.16 -7.64
C LEU A 122 11.86 -16.64 -7.39
N ASN A 123 12.83 -15.87 -7.89
CA ASN A 123 14.23 -16.11 -7.58
C ASN A 123 14.53 -15.71 -6.13
N LYS A 124 14.84 -16.69 -5.28
CA LYS A 124 15.19 -16.47 -3.88
C LYS A 124 16.28 -15.41 -3.71
N SER A 125 17.34 -15.46 -4.50
CA SER A 125 18.43 -14.48 -4.41
C SER A 125 18.00 -13.07 -4.82
N ALA A 126 16.96 -12.90 -5.63
CA ALA A 126 16.42 -11.59 -5.97
C ALA A 126 15.57 -11.02 -4.82
N VAL A 127 14.74 -11.87 -4.18
CA VAL A 127 13.94 -11.49 -3.01
C VAL A 127 14.84 -11.16 -1.82
N ASP A 128 15.88 -11.95 -1.56
CA ASP A 128 16.89 -11.69 -0.52
C ASP A 128 17.62 -10.36 -0.75
N ARG A 129 17.68 -9.86 -1.99
CA ARG A 129 18.24 -8.55 -2.36
C ARG A 129 17.22 -7.41 -2.34
N GLY A 130 15.99 -7.66 -1.90
CA GLY A 130 14.95 -6.63 -1.71
C GLY A 130 13.95 -6.49 -2.87
N MET A 131 13.94 -7.40 -3.84
CA MET A 131 12.89 -7.42 -4.87
C MET A 131 11.53 -7.70 -4.23
N PHE A 132 10.52 -6.89 -4.56
CA PHE A 132 9.15 -6.96 -4.02
C PHE A 132 9.04 -6.78 -2.50
N ARG A 133 10.02 -6.14 -1.84
CA ARG A 133 9.93 -5.76 -0.43
C ARG A 133 8.90 -4.62 -0.28
N GLY A 134 7.93 -4.80 0.61
CA GLY A 134 6.97 -3.76 0.96
C GLY A 134 6.69 -3.74 2.45
N ASP A 135 6.26 -2.59 2.95
CA ASP A 135 5.92 -2.36 4.35
C ASP A 135 4.45 -2.02 4.50
N ILE A 136 3.89 -2.42 5.64
CA ILE A 136 2.50 -2.17 6.01
C ILE A 136 2.51 -1.25 7.21
N PHE A 137 1.97 -0.05 7.05
CA PHE A 137 1.78 0.91 8.12
C PHE A 137 0.37 0.75 8.65
N GLN A 138 0.22 0.54 9.96
CA GLN A 138 -1.08 0.45 10.62
C GLN A 138 -1.12 1.44 11.78
N THR A 139 -2.13 2.31 11.78
CA THR A 139 -2.32 3.31 12.84
C THR A 139 -3.44 2.86 13.78
N GLU A 140 -3.19 2.92 15.08
CA GLU A 140 -4.21 2.75 16.11
C GLU A 140 -4.40 4.05 16.88
N CYS A 141 -5.65 4.57 16.89
CA CYS A 141 -6.01 5.74 17.68
C CYS A 141 -6.54 5.31 19.05
N ILE A 142 -5.83 5.69 20.10
CA ILE A 142 -6.20 5.38 21.49
C ILE A 142 -6.74 6.66 22.13
N ASP A 143 -8.04 6.66 22.44
CA ASP A 143 -8.71 7.74 23.15
C ASP A 143 -9.18 7.25 24.54
N LEU A 144 -8.64 7.86 25.59
CA LEU A 144 -9.02 7.58 26.97
C LEU A 144 -10.32 8.27 27.37
N SER A 145 -10.70 9.35 26.69
CA SER A 145 -11.91 10.13 27.01
C SER A 145 -13.20 9.39 26.63
N ALA A 146 -13.18 8.62 25.55
CA ALA A 146 -14.32 7.84 25.06
C ALA A 146 -14.82 6.77 26.03
N LYS A 147 -14.01 6.38 27.04
CA LYS A 147 -14.36 5.40 28.07
C LYS A 147 -14.69 6.03 29.43
N ARG A 148 -14.96 7.34 29.50
CA ARG A 148 -15.49 8.04 30.69
C ARG A 148 -16.93 7.63 31.01
N THR A 149 -17.17 6.35 31.27
CA THR A 149 -18.43 5.87 31.85
C THR A 149 -18.50 6.22 33.34
N GLU A 150 -17.34 6.46 33.96
CA GLU A 150 -17.17 6.88 35.34
C GLU A 150 -16.18 8.06 35.32
N ASN A 151 -16.37 9.11 36.12
CA ASN A 151 -15.57 10.35 36.16
C ASN A 151 -14.11 10.15 36.64
N VAL A 152 -13.48 9.06 36.23
CA VAL A 152 -12.15 8.62 36.64
C VAL A 152 -11.12 9.18 35.65
N PRO A 153 -10.12 9.96 36.09
CA PRO A 153 -9.03 10.38 35.24
C PRO A 153 -8.10 9.17 35.01
N GLU A 154 -8.20 8.57 33.83
CA GLU A 154 -7.16 7.66 33.31
C GLU A 154 -6.07 8.51 32.64
N ILE A 155 -4.81 8.24 32.98
CA ILE A 155 -3.64 8.89 32.39
C ILE A 155 -2.69 7.84 31.81
N PHE A 156 -1.96 8.20 30.77
CA PHE A 156 -0.80 7.41 30.35
C PHE A 156 0.31 7.59 31.39
N ALA A 157 0.72 6.49 32.01
CA ALA A 157 1.85 6.46 32.94
C ALA A 157 2.34 5.02 33.12
N LYS A 158 3.63 4.88 33.44
CA LYS A 158 4.24 3.60 33.84
C LYS A 158 4.07 3.38 35.35
N SER A 159 3.97 2.12 35.78
CA SER A 159 3.92 1.80 37.21
C SER A 159 5.20 2.21 37.92
N PRO A 160 5.13 2.84 39.11
CA PRO A 160 6.29 2.95 39.98
C PRO A 160 6.64 1.62 40.68
N LEU A 161 5.70 0.66 40.71
CA LEU A 161 5.83 -0.62 41.41
C LEU A 161 6.22 -1.79 40.50
N SER A 162 5.91 -1.74 39.20
CA SER A 162 6.38 -2.77 38.27
C SER A 162 7.85 -2.51 37.97
N ARG A 163 8.72 -3.38 38.51
CA ARG A 163 10.09 -3.56 38.02
C ARG A 163 10.10 -4.25 36.65
N ASP A 164 9.10 -3.99 35.80
CA ASP A 164 9.05 -4.58 34.47
C ASP A 164 10.18 -3.98 33.66
N THR A 165 11.10 -4.87 33.33
CA THR A 165 12.27 -4.73 32.45
C THR A 165 11.88 -4.59 30.98
N ASP A 166 10.63 -4.25 30.68
CA ASP A 166 10.16 -4.10 29.31
C ASP A 166 10.71 -2.79 28.76
N ASN A 167 11.70 -2.94 27.87
CA ASN A 167 12.38 -1.84 27.18
C ASN A 167 11.46 -1.08 26.21
N VAL A 168 10.27 -1.62 25.93
CA VAL A 168 9.31 -1.09 24.95
C VAL A 168 8.56 0.13 25.46
N ILE A 169 8.29 0.24 26.77
CA ILE A 169 7.46 1.31 27.36
C ILE A 169 8.33 2.33 28.06
N ASP A 170 8.17 3.60 27.71
CA ASP A 170 8.90 4.72 28.28
C ASP A 170 8.31 5.20 29.62
N SER A 171 8.97 6.17 30.26
CA SER A 171 8.57 6.66 31.60
C SER A 171 7.17 7.28 31.65
N ASP A 172 6.67 7.77 30.52
CA ASP A 172 5.34 8.36 30.35
C ASP A 172 4.22 7.30 30.11
N GLY A 173 4.58 6.01 30.03
CA GLY A 173 3.63 4.93 29.74
C GLY A 173 3.31 4.76 28.25
N LEU A 174 3.99 5.50 27.37
CA LEU A 174 3.89 5.39 25.92
C LEU A 174 4.93 4.41 25.35
N PRO A 175 4.67 3.86 24.16
CA PRO A 175 5.64 3.04 23.47
C PRO A 175 6.85 3.85 22.99
N ARG A 176 8.04 3.25 23.04
CA ARG A 176 9.26 3.80 22.46
C ARG A 176 9.27 3.62 20.95
N VAL A 177 9.53 4.70 20.24
CA VAL A 177 9.67 4.71 18.78
C VAL A 177 10.92 3.91 18.37
N GLY A 178 10.76 3.02 17.39
CA GLY A 178 11.81 2.16 16.83
C GLY A 178 11.89 0.77 17.45
N GLU A 179 11.26 0.53 18.60
CA GLU A 179 11.24 -0.79 19.22
C GLU A 179 10.31 -1.75 18.48
N THR A 180 10.65 -3.03 18.48
CA THR A 180 9.80 -4.09 17.90
C THR A 180 8.97 -4.70 19.01
N VAL A 181 7.65 -4.75 18.81
CA VAL A 181 6.68 -5.36 19.72
C VAL A 181 6.31 -6.73 19.21
N VAL A 182 6.47 -7.75 20.04
CA VAL A 182 6.00 -9.10 19.70
C VAL A 182 4.52 -9.29 20.06
N PRO A 183 3.82 -10.22 19.39
CA PRO A 183 2.43 -10.55 19.74
C PRO A 183 2.25 -10.81 21.24
N TYR A 184 1.19 -10.24 21.82
CA TYR A 184 0.85 -10.35 23.24
C TYR A 184 1.81 -9.65 24.22
N GLU A 185 2.82 -8.92 23.74
CA GLU A 185 3.66 -8.05 24.54
C GLU A 185 2.92 -6.74 24.85
N GLN A 186 3.23 -6.14 26.00
CA GLN A 186 2.68 -4.86 26.42
C GLN A 186 3.45 -3.73 25.75
N TYR A 187 2.75 -2.81 25.08
CA TYR A 187 3.37 -1.67 24.39
C TYR A 187 2.92 -0.31 24.94
N TYR A 188 1.84 -0.25 25.72
CA TYR A 188 1.48 0.94 26.48
C TYR A 188 0.74 0.58 27.78
N SER A 189 0.75 1.51 28.73
CA SER A 189 0.07 1.36 30.02
C SER A 189 -0.84 2.55 30.32
N ILE A 190 -2.01 2.23 30.88
CA ILE A 190 -2.95 3.22 31.40
C ILE A 190 -2.95 3.10 32.93
N TYR A 191 -2.78 4.24 33.61
CA TYR A 191 -2.85 4.36 35.05
C TYR A 191 -4.14 5.06 35.47
N ASN A 192 -4.85 4.46 36.42
CA ASN A 192 -6.04 5.03 37.02
C ASN A 192 -5.67 5.72 38.33
N THR A 193 -5.86 7.04 38.40
CA THR A 193 -5.44 7.84 39.56
C THR A 193 -6.25 7.58 40.83
N LEU A 194 -7.48 7.07 40.70
CA LEU A 194 -8.38 6.85 41.85
C LEU A 194 -8.21 5.46 42.47
N THR A 195 -8.06 4.43 41.62
CA THR A 195 -7.90 3.04 42.10
C THR A 195 -6.44 2.67 42.31
N GLY A 196 -5.50 3.45 41.78
CA GLY A 196 -4.08 3.10 41.75
C GLY A 196 -3.79 1.87 40.86
N ALA A 197 -4.78 1.37 40.13
CA ALA A 197 -4.66 0.20 39.28
C ALA A 197 -4.06 0.56 37.92
N ILE A 198 -3.27 -0.36 37.37
CA ILE A 198 -2.68 -0.23 36.05
C ILE A 198 -3.32 -1.23 35.13
N ARG A 199 -3.74 -0.74 33.97
CA ARG A 199 -4.25 -1.55 32.89
C ARG A 199 -3.17 -1.67 31.81
N PRO A 200 -2.42 -2.78 31.77
CA PRO A 200 -1.49 -3.05 30.68
C PRO A 200 -2.28 -3.36 29.41
N VAL A 201 -1.91 -2.75 28.29
CA VAL A 201 -2.50 -3.07 26.99
C VAL A 201 -1.46 -3.73 26.11
N ARG A 202 -1.86 -4.86 25.53
CA ARG A 202 -1.00 -5.75 24.74
C ARG A 202 -1.36 -5.67 23.27
N LEU A 203 -0.36 -5.88 22.42
CA LEU A 203 -0.55 -5.87 20.97
C LEU A 203 -1.54 -6.96 20.57
N LYS A 204 -2.61 -6.56 19.89
CA LYS A 204 -3.60 -7.47 19.30
C LYS A 204 -3.14 -7.86 17.90
N GLY A 205 -2.78 -9.12 17.71
CA GLY A 205 -2.37 -9.63 16.41
C GLY A 205 -1.45 -10.82 16.54
N THR A 206 -1.14 -11.43 15.41
CA THR A 206 -0.19 -12.56 15.31
C THR A 206 1.16 -12.14 14.75
N GLU A 207 1.28 -10.93 14.22
CA GLU A 207 2.47 -10.43 13.56
C GLU A 207 3.24 -9.47 14.47
N PRO A 208 4.58 -9.60 14.56
CA PRO A 208 5.41 -8.59 15.23
C PRO A 208 5.40 -7.30 14.41
N ALA A 209 5.41 -6.16 15.09
CA ALA A 209 5.38 -4.85 14.46
C ALA A 209 6.41 -3.92 15.12
N ALA A 210 7.03 -3.04 14.32
CA ALA A 210 7.90 -1.99 14.84
C ALA A 210 7.10 -0.69 15.01
N ILE A 211 7.42 0.06 16.06
CA ILE A 211 6.74 1.31 16.39
C ILE A 211 7.35 2.44 15.56
N ASP A 212 6.65 2.90 14.52
CA ASP A 212 7.17 3.92 13.60
C ASP A 212 7.08 5.35 14.17
N TYR A 213 5.93 5.75 14.68
CA TYR A 213 5.77 7.04 15.36
C TYR A 213 4.64 6.99 16.40
N VAL A 214 4.74 7.88 17.40
CA VAL A 214 3.71 8.11 18.41
C VAL A 214 3.36 9.59 18.39
N ALA A 215 2.08 9.91 18.22
CA ALA A 215 1.58 11.28 18.20
C ALA A 215 0.61 11.50 19.36
N LEU A 216 0.81 12.59 20.11
CA LEU A 216 -0.05 13.00 21.21
C LEU A 216 -0.93 14.16 20.76
N ASN A 217 -2.25 13.94 20.73
CA ASN A 217 -3.22 15.01 20.51
C ASN A 217 -3.63 15.62 21.86
N GLY A 218 -3.01 16.75 22.19
CA GLY A 218 -3.45 17.57 23.32
C GLY A 218 -4.72 18.35 22.97
N THR A 219 -5.70 18.33 23.86
CA THR A 219 -6.75 19.36 23.87
C THR A 219 -6.18 20.61 24.55
N ASN A 220 -5.96 21.68 23.78
CA ASN A 220 -5.66 23.00 24.35
C ASN A 220 -6.82 23.51 25.21
#